data_AF-A0A8X7U321-F1
#
_entry.id   AF-A0A8X7U321-F1
#
_cell.length_a   1.000
_cell.length_b   1.000
_cell.length_c   1.000
_cell.angle_alpha   90.00
_cell.angle_beta   90.00
_cell.angle_gamma   90.00
#
_symmetry.space_group_name_H-M   'P 1'
#
loop_
_entity.id
_entity.type
_entity.pdbx_description
1 polymer ?
#
loop_
_entity_poly.entity_id
_entity_poly.type
_entity_poly.pdbx_seq_one_letter_code
_entity_poly.pdbx_strand_id
1 'polypeptide(L)'
;MVQSQSLSTLTICGSVQDYSSWRNRVKFVKSPGLIGDRCVSCQFFSRSSSLRSHWKSVKQRNMMRVEARWPFQGGDQGLDPNSERSESANEDILIFFFQLDLATRVQCALNMEQYDIAQQLREKLTEVEEEAIRLQELKRGSSSKSEAQDKGISIIRLRADLQNAIDGEDYGLAAKLRDEISKLEAESLAVSAKALAFENAEYVFRLGQKLKHKAFGYRAVVCGMDPVCCESSSWMEAAEVEKLPRGSNQPFYQVLVDVRTHPDLLVAYVPEDNLLAPEKPDKERFDHPYISFLFYGADTAGDFIPIQQLREKYNKPRHEVPFDSQDED
;
A
#
# COMPACT_ATOMS: atom_id res chain seq x y z
N MET A 1 -0.08 15.36 -77.34
CA MET A 1 -1.45 15.00 -76.92
C MET A 1 -1.58 15.51 -75.48
N VAL A 2 -2.04 16.75 -75.22
CA VAL A 2 -3.42 17.28 -75.33
C VAL A 2 -4.33 16.42 -74.42
N GLN A 3 -4.99 16.89 -73.34
CA GLN A 3 -5.35 18.23 -72.89
C GLN A 3 -5.73 18.21 -71.39
N SER A 4 -5.71 19.40 -70.80
CA SER A 4 -6.38 19.86 -69.59
C SER A 4 -7.88 19.53 -69.50
N GLN A 5 -8.43 19.49 -68.28
CA GLN A 5 -9.41 20.49 -67.81
C GLN A 5 -9.89 20.26 -66.35
N SER A 6 -10.07 21.39 -65.68
CA SER A 6 -10.63 21.62 -64.34
C SER A 6 -12.06 22.16 -64.43
N LEU A 7 -12.68 22.35 -63.24
CA LEU A 7 -13.90 23.14 -62.89
C LEU A 7 -15.22 22.34 -62.92
N SER A 8 -16.20 22.48 -62.02
CA SER A 8 -16.36 23.25 -60.76
C SER A 8 -17.75 22.98 -60.15
N THR A 9 -17.90 23.21 -58.83
CA THR A 9 -19.09 23.67 -58.06
C THR A 9 -20.42 22.91 -58.07
N LEU A 10 -20.98 22.68 -56.86
CA LEU A 10 -22.15 23.42 -56.36
C LEU A 10 -22.30 23.29 -54.84
N THR A 11 -22.30 24.44 -54.18
CA THR A 11 -22.69 24.68 -52.78
C THR A 11 -24.18 24.97 -52.75
N ILE A 12 -24.96 24.30 -51.90
CA ILE A 12 -26.30 24.77 -51.53
C ILE A 12 -26.44 24.73 -50.00
N CYS A 13 -26.76 25.91 -49.48
CA CYS A 13 -27.10 26.26 -48.12
C CYS A 13 -28.50 25.75 -47.76
N GLY A 14 -28.68 25.27 -46.52
CA GLY A 14 -29.97 24.86 -45.96
C GLY A 14 -29.98 25.14 -44.46
N SER A 15 -30.95 25.94 -44.05
CA SER A 15 -31.03 26.74 -42.83
C SER A 15 -31.31 25.99 -41.52
N VAL A 16 -30.79 26.61 -40.45
CA VAL A 16 -31.13 26.44 -39.04
C VAL A 16 -32.62 26.71 -38.79
N GLN A 17 -33.26 25.88 -37.96
CA GLN A 17 -34.44 26.29 -37.21
C GLN A 17 -34.52 25.62 -35.84
N ASP A 18 -34.61 26.49 -34.84
CA ASP A 18 -34.88 26.28 -33.42
C ASP A 18 -36.01 25.29 -33.12
N TYR A 19 -35.89 24.56 -32.02
CA TYR A 19 -36.98 24.49 -31.04
C TYR A 19 -36.46 24.52 -29.58
N SER A 20 -36.92 25.56 -28.91
CA SER A 20 -36.80 25.98 -27.52
C SER A 20 -37.27 25.00 -26.44
N SER A 21 -36.42 24.86 -25.43
CA SER A 21 -36.67 25.23 -24.02
C SER A 21 -38.06 24.90 -23.43
N TRP A 22 -38.12 23.85 -22.62
CA TRP A 22 -39.12 23.73 -21.55
C TRP A 22 -38.47 23.94 -20.19
N ARG A 23 -38.76 25.12 -19.63
CA ARG A 23 -38.47 25.54 -18.27
C ARG A 23 -39.79 25.45 -17.51
N ASN A 24 -39.95 24.47 -16.61
CA ASN A 24 -41.05 24.50 -15.63
C ASN A 24 -40.51 24.59 -14.21
N ARG A 25 -40.97 25.67 -13.57
CA ARG A 25 -40.65 26.20 -12.26
C ARG A 25 -41.78 25.76 -11.34
N VAL A 26 -41.51 24.92 -10.34
CA VAL A 26 -42.49 24.60 -9.29
C VAL A 26 -41.91 24.97 -7.93
N LYS A 27 -42.76 25.64 -7.16
CA LYS A 27 -42.46 26.50 -6.01
C LYS A 27 -42.30 25.70 -4.71
N PHE A 28 -41.42 26.17 -3.83
CA PHE A 28 -41.38 25.81 -2.42
C PHE A 28 -42.64 26.32 -1.70
N VAL A 29 -43.29 25.45 -0.93
CA VAL A 29 -44.28 25.80 0.09
C VAL A 29 -43.92 25.04 1.37
N LYS A 30 -43.95 25.72 2.52
CA LYS A 30 -43.64 25.18 3.86
C LYS A 30 -44.92 24.94 4.68
N SER A 31 -44.87 23.86 5.47
CA SER A 31 -45.48 23.58 6.81
C SER A 31 -47.00 23.32 6.95
N PRO A 32 -47.51 22.68 8.04
CA PRO A 32 -46.88 21.87 9.13
C PRO A 32 -47.61 20.53 9.51
N GLY A 33 -47.00 19.70 10.39
CA GLY A 33 -47.73 19.04 11.51
C GLY A 33 -48.02 17.51 11.51
N LEU A 34 -47.16 16.75 12.22
CA LEU A 34 -47.38 15.67 13.22
C LEU A 34 -48.17 14.35 12.97
N ILE A 35 -47.65 13.31 13.65
CA ILE A 35 -48.14 11.93 13.94
C ILE A 35 -47.95 10.96 12.76
N GLY A 36 -47.21 9.85 12.80
CA GLY A 36 -46.67 9.05 13.89
C GLY A 36 -46.96 7.59 13.52
N ASP A 37 -45.98 6.85 12.98
CA ASP A 37 -45.92 5.39 13.11
C ASP A 37 -44.58 4.82 12.66
N ARG A 38 -44.07 3.89 13.48
CA ARG A 38 -42.81 3.18 13.31
C ARG A 38 -42.94 2.16 12.18
N CYS A 39 -42.10 2.27 11.15
CA CYS A 39 -41.82 1.15 10.27
C CYS A 39 -40.31 1.12 9.95
N VAL A 40 -39.65 0.06 10.39
CA VAL A 40 -38.23 -0.22 10.11
C VAL A 40 -38.13 -0.59 8.63
N SER A 41 -37.55 0.30 7.82
CA SER A 41 -37.17 -0.03 6.45
C SER A 41 -35.68 0.25 6.26
N CYS A 42 -34.92 -0.79 5.94
CA CYS A 42 -33.54 -0.74 5.48
C CYS A 42 -33.48 0.10 4.20
N GLN A 43 -32.95 1.32 4.29
CA GLN A 43 -32.65 2.13 3.12
C GLN A 43 -31.16 2.08 2.85
N PHE A 44 -30.80 1.18 1.93
CA PHE A 44 -29.63 1.28 1.08
C PHE A 44 -29.50 2.71 0.55
N PHE A 45 -28.40 3.39 0.90
CA PHE A 45 -28.07 4.66 0.29
C PHE A 45 -27.43 4.41 -1.08
N SER A 46 -28.27 4.36 -2.12
CA SER A 46 -27.84 4.67 -3.48
C SER A 46 -27.67 6.18 -3.61
N ARG A 47 -26.44 6.67 -3.40
CA ARG A 47 -26.02 7.99 -3.89
C ARG A 47 -24.90 7.80 -4.89
N SER A 48 -25.29 7.76 -6.16
CA SER A 48 -24.39 7.87 -7.30
C SER A 48 -23.79 9.28 -7.32
N SER A 49 -22.57 9.43 -6.81
CA SER A 49 -21.67 10.51 -7.21
C SER A 49 -20.76 9.98 -8.30
N SER A 50 -20.94 10.46 -9.53
CA SER A 50 -20.03 10.22 -10.63
C SER A 50 -18.66 10.82 -10.30
N LEU A 51 -17.76 10.01 -9.73
CA LEU A 51 -16.34 10.31 -9.63
C LEU A 51 -15.71 10.02 -10.99
N ARG A 52 -15.69 11.05 -11.84
CA ARG A 52 -14.83 11.10 -13.02
C ARG A 52 -13.44 11.53 -12.54
N SER A 53 -12.66 10.61 -11.97
CA SER A 53 -11.26 10.88 -11.64
C SER A 53 -10.39 10.60 -12.86
N HIS A 54 -9.93 11.69 -13.46
CA HIS A 54 -9.01 11.74 -14.58
C HIS A 54 -7.59 11.50 -14.03
N TRP A 55 -7.03 10.31 -14.20
CA TRP A 55 -5.63 10.06 -13.82
C TRP A 55 -4.74 10.47 -14.99
N LYS A 56 -4.21 11.70 -14.97
CA LYS A 56 -3.10 12.11 -15.84
C LYS A 56 -2.14 13.06 -15.11
N SER A 57 -0.85 12.74 -15.25
CA SER A 57 0.34 13.57 -14.99
C SER A 57 0.72 13.90 -13.55
N VAL A 58 1.50 13.01 -12.93
CA VAL A 58 2.52 13.42 -11.94
C VAL A 58 3.77 13.85 -12.71
N LYS A 59 3.93 15.16 -12.88
CA LYS A 59 5.22 15.87 -13.03
C LYS A 59 4.94 17.36 -13.25
N GLN A 60 5.00 18.14 -12.18
CA GLN A 60 5.70 19.43 -12.21
C GLN A 60 5.94 19.94 -10.79
N ARG A 61 7.22 20.13 -10.47
CA ARG A 61 7.70 20.83 -9.28
C ARG A 61 7.15 22.25 -9.26
N ASN A 62 6.74 22.73 -8.10
CA ASN A 62 6.81 24.14 -7.73
C ASN A 62 7.12 24.26 -6.23
N MET A 63 8.35 24.72 -5.95
CA MET A 63 8.75 25.21 -4.63
C MET A 63 7.92 26.45 -4.29
N MET A 64 7.05 26.35 -3.28
CA MET A 64 6.68 27.52 -2.49
C MET A 64 7.53 27.51 -1.22
N ARG A 65 8.48 28.43 -1.20
CA ARG A 65 9.33 28.75 -0.05
C ARG A 65 8.45 29.39 1.02
N VAL A 66 8.15 28.66 2.08
CA VAL A 66 7.58 29.22 3.31
C VAL A 66 8.74 29.47 4.28
N GLU A 67 8.85 30.72 4.69
CA GLU A 67 9.92 31.22 5.55
C GLU A 67 9.65 30.83 7.01
N ALA A 68 10.37 29.83 7.51
CA ALA A 68 10.31 29.45 8.92
C ALA A 68 11.16 30.41 9.76
N ARG A 69 10.51 31.13 10.66
CA ARG A 69 11.15 32.01 11.64
C ARG A 69 11.57 31.16 12.84
N TRP A 70 12.88 30.92 12.95
CA TRP A 70 13.49 30.18 14.06
C TRP A 70 13.52 31.04 15.34
N PRO A 71 13.06 30.50 16.49
CA PRO A 71 13.67 30.83 17.75
C PRO A 71 14.39 29.59 18.28
N PHE A 72 15.67 29.76 18.56
CA PHE A 72 16.51 28.75 19.19
C PHE A 72 15.95 28.38 20.57
N GLN A 73 15.61 27.11 20.76
CA GLN A 73 15.47 26.52 22.08
C GLN A 73 16.13 25.14 22.04
N GLY A 74 17.36 25.08 22.55
CA GLY A 74 18.07 23.83 22.78
C GLY A 74 17.31 22.98 23.79
N GLY A 75 16.91 21.80 23.36
CA GLY A 75 16.33 20.73 24.14
C GLY A 75 16.52 19.44 23.36
N ASP A 76 16.81 18.35 24.05
CA ASP A 76 16.99 16.99 23.52
C ASP A 76 16.23 16.77 22.21
N GLN A 77 16.93 16.42 21.12
CA GLN A 77 16.30 15.97 19.89
C GLN A 77 15.72 14.58 20.13
N GLY A 78 14.58 14.52 20.84
CA GLY A 78 13.70 13.37 20.80
C GLY A 78 13.19 13.20 19.37
N LEU A 79 13.20 11.96 18.88
CA LEU A 79 12.58 11.63 17.60
C LEU A 79 11.10 12.04 17.63
N ASP A 80 10.59 12.54 16.51
CA ASP A 80 9.17 12.86 16.34
C ASP A 80 8.45 11.59 15.86
N PRO A 81 7.32 11.15 16.46
CA PRO A 81 6.51 10.04 15.93
C PRO A 81 6.21 10.15 14.43
N ASN A 82 6.16 11.37 13.89
CA ASN A 82 5.95 11.60 12.45
C ASN A 82 7.10 11.11 11.57
N SER A 83 8.29 10.83 12.10
CA SER A 83 9.39 10.24 11.33
C SER A 83 9.07 8.82 10.86
N GLU A 84 8.19 8.11 11.58
CA GLU A 84 7.73 6.76 11.23
C GLU A 84 6.58 6.77 10.20
N ARG A 85 6.14 7.96 9.78
CA ARG A 85 5.13 8.09 8.73
C ARG A 85 5.73 7.64 7.41
N SER A 86 5.17 6.57 6.86
CA SER A 86 5.54 6.05 5.55
C SER A 86 4.42 6.32 4.55
N GLU A 87 4.75 7.03 3.47
CA GLU A 87 3.84 7.23 2.35
C GLU A 87 3.59 5.92 1.61
N SER A 88 4.61 5.07 1.45
CA SER A 88 4.48 3.82 0.69
C SER A 88 3.62 2.78 1.41
N ALA A 89 3.67 2.71 2.75
CA ALA A 89 2.79 1.85 3.55
C ALA A 89 1.34 2.34 3.47
N ASN A 90 1.14 3.66 3.47
CA ASN A 90 -0.19 4.22 3.27
C ASN A 90 -0.73 3.93 1.86
N GLU A 91 0.11 4.04 0.82
CA GLU A 91 -0.24 3.64 -0.54
C GLU A 91 -0.63 2.16 -0.63
N ASP A 92 0.10 1.26 0.03
CA ASP A 92 -0.21 -0.17 0.03
C ASP A 92 -1.59 -0.48 0.64
N ILE A 93 -1.97 0.24 1.70
CA ILE A 93 -3.29 0.13 2.32
C ILE A 93 -4.37 0.68 1.37
N LEU A 94 -4.11 1.82 0.72
CA LEU A 94 -5.04 2.42 -0.23
C LEU A 94 -5.27 1.53 -1.46
N ILE A 95 -4.20 0.99 -2.04
CA ILE A 95 -4.28 0.03 -3.17
C ILE A 95 -5.11 -1.17 -2.75
N PHE A 96 -4.87 -1.72 -1.56
CA PHE A 96 -5.67 -2.83 -1.02
C PHE A 96 -7.16 -2.46 -0.88
N PHE A 97 -7.49 -1.24 -0.44
CA PHE A 97 -8.88 -0.78 -0.41
C PHE A 97 -9.50 -0.67 -1.79
N PHE A 98 -8.77 -0.16 -2.78
CA PHE A 98 -9.27 -0.10 -4.16
C PHE A 98 -9.57 -1.49 -4.70
N GLN A 99 -8.71 -2.48 -4.44
CA GLN A 99 -8.93 -3.88 -4.82
C GLN A 99 -10.20 -4.44 -4.17
N LEU A 100 -10.40 -4.22 -2.86
CA LEU A 100 -11.60 -4.67 -2.14
C LEU A 100 -12.88 -4.02 -2.66
N ASP A 101 -12.86 -2.71 -2.91
CA ASP A 101 -14.00 -1.96 -3.44
C ASP A 101 -14.37 -2.43 -4.85
N LEU A 102 -13.38 -2.59 -5.74
CA LEU A 102 -13.60 -3.10 -7.09
C LEU A 102 -14.16 -4.53 -7.06
N ALA A 103 -13.57 -5.43 -6.28
CA ALA A 103 -14.06 -6.81 -6.13
C ALA A 103 -15.51 -6.85 -5.63
N THR A 104 -15.85 -6.01 -4.65
CA THR A 104 -17.21 -5.90 -4.12
C THR A 104 -18.18 -5.40 -5.20
N ARG A 105 -17.78 -4.39 -5.98
CA ARG A 105 -18.61 -3.85 -7.08
C ARG A 105 -18.81 -4.86 -8.20
N VAL A 106 -17.77 -5.63 -8.54
CA VAL A 106 -17.88 -6.75 -9.50
C VAL A 106 -18.94 -7.73 -9.00
N GLN A 107 -18.86 -8.16 -7.73
CA GLN A 107 -19.82 -9.10 -7.16
C GLN A 107 -21.25 -8.53 -7.18
N CYS A 108 -21.43 -7.27 -6.80
CA CYS A 108 -22.73 -6.59 -6.86
C CYS A 108 -23.29 -6.52 -8.28
N ALA A 109 -22.45 -6.20 -9.28
CA ALA A 109 -22.87 -6.14 -10.68
C ALA A 109 -23.28 -7.53 -11.22
N LEU A 110 -22.54 -8.59 -10.84
CA LEU A 110 -22.90 -9.97 -11.18
C LEU A 110 -24.23 -10.38 -10.55
N ASN A 111 -24.45 -10.03 -9.27
CA ASN A 111 -25.72 -10.31 -8.59
C ASN A 111 -26.91 -9.56 -9.20
N MET A 112 -26.66 -8.43 -9.88
CA MET A 112 -27.65 -7.65 -10.64
C MET A 112 -27.71 -8.04 -12.13
N GLU A 113 -26.99 -9.07 -12.55
CA GLU A 113 -26.90 -9.54 -13.94
C GLU A 113 -26.40 -8.47 -14.95
N GLN A 114 -25.65 -7.47 -14.46
CA GLN A 114 -25.03 -6.42 -15.28
C GLN A 114 -23.65 -6.87 -15.76
N TYR A 115 -23.61 -7.83 -16.67
CA TYR A 115 -22.37 -8.49 -17.09
C TYR A 115 -21.38 -7.55 -17.80
N ASP A 116 -21.84 -6.61 -18.63
CA ASP A 116 -20.96 -5.66 -19.33
C ASP A 116 -20.20 -4.76 -18.33
N ILE A 117 -20.90 -4.28 -17.29
CA ILE A 117 -20.31 -3.46 -16.22
C ILE A 117 -19.37 -4.32 -15.38
N ALA A 118 -19.77 -5.55 -15.05
CA ALA A 118 -18.92 -6.48 -14.31
C ALA A 118 -17.61 -6.77 -15.07
N GLN A 119 -17.66 -6.92 -16.39
CA GLN A 119 -16.47 -7.11 -17.22
C GLN A 119 -15.55 -5.89 -17.18
N GLN A 120 -16.09 -4.67 -17.38
CA GLN A 120 -15.28 -3.44 -17.29
C GLN A 120 -14.63 -3.25 -15.92
N LEU A 121 -15.32 -3.63 -14.84
CA LEU A 121 -14.77 -3.57 -13.49
C LEU A 121 -13.69 -4.63 -13.25
N ARG A 122 -13.83 -5.83 -13.84
CA ARG A 122 -12.79 -6.86 -13.80
C ARG A 122 -11.53 -6.43 -14.55
N GLU A 123 -11.66 -5.83 -15.73
CA GLU A 123 -10.53 -5.30 -16.50
C GLU A 123 -9.75 -4.25 -15.69
N LYS A 124 -10.45 -3.34 -15.01
CA LYS A 124 -9.81 -2.37 -14.10
C LYS A 124 -9.17 -3.04 -12.88
N LEU A 125 -9.81 -4.08 -12.34
CA LEU A 125 -9.24 -4.82 -11.21
C LEU A 125 -7.92 -5.48 -11.63
N THR A 126 -7.87 -6.10 -12.81
CA THR A 126 -6.63 -6.71 -13.34
C THR A 126 -5.55 -5.67 -13.58
N GLU A 127 -5.87 -4.50 -14.13
CA GLU A 127 -4.90 -3.39 -14.28
C GLU A 127 -4.32 -2.95 -12.93
N VAL A 128 -5.17 -2.81 -11.91
CA VAL A 128 -4.75 -2.43 -10.55
C VAL A 128 -3.91 -3.54 -9.91
N GLU A 129 -4.27 -4.81 -10.10
CA GLU A 129 -3.50 -5.95 -9.61
C GLU A 129 -2.11 -6.02 -10.25
N GLU A 130 -2.01 -5.80 -11.57
CA GLU A 130 -0.73 -5.74 -12.29
C GLU A 130 0.17 -4.62 -11.78
N GLU A 131 -0.37 -3.41 -11.59
CA GLU A 131 0.40 -2.30 -11.03
C GLU A 131 0.77 -2.53 -9.55
N ALA A 132 -0.10 -3.17 -8.76
CA ALA A 132 0.21 -3.54 -7.39
C ALA A 132 1.38 -4.54 -7.32
N ILE A 133 1.38 -5.56 -8.19
CA ILE A 133 2.47 -6.52 -8.32
C ILE A 133 3.77 -5.79 -8.71
N ARG A 134 3.70 -4.89 -9.69
CA ARG A 134 4.86 -4.10 -10.13
C ARG A 134 5.46 -3.26 -9.01
N LEU A 135 4.63 -2.58 -8.21
CA LEU A 135 5.09 -1.81 -7.05
C LEU A 135 5.69 -2.72 -5.98
N GLN A 136 5.08 -3.87 -5.73
CA GLN A 136 5.59 -4.84 -4.78
C GLN A 136 6.95 -5.41 -5.21
N GLU A 137 7.14 -5.69 -6.50
CA GLU A 137 8.43 -6.14 -7.06
C GLU A 137 9.50 -5.05 -6.95
N LEU A 138 9.16 -3.78 -7.19
CA LEU A 138 10.07 -2.67 -6.98
C LEU A 138 10.52 -2.56 -5.52
N LYS A 139 9.60 -2.73 -4.56
CA LYS A 139 9.90 -2.73 -3.12
C LYS A 139 10.74 -3.94 -2.69
N ARG A 140 10.39 -5.13 -3.16
CA ARG A 140 11.12 -6.38 -2.85
C ARG A 140 12.52 -6.37 -3.48
N GLY A 141 12.72 -5.57 -4.53
CA GLY A 141 13.77 -5.76 -5.52
C GLY A 141 13.34 -6.87 -6.48
N SER A 142 13.64 -6.72 -7.78
CA SER A 142 13.40 -7.72 -8.82
C SER A 142 13.64 -9.12 -8.25
N SER A 143 12.65 -10.03 -8.39
CA SER A 143 12.55 -11.25 -7.57
C SER A 143 13.93 -11.79 -7.21
N SER A 144 14.29 -11.66 -5.93
CA SER A 144 15.66 -11.87 -5.43
C SER A 144 16.22 -13.23 -5.85
N LYS A 145 15.34 -14.19 -6.14
CA LYS A 145 15.69 -15.50 -6.67
C LYS A 145 16.22 -15.47 -8.11
N SER A 146 15.57 -14.76 -9.04
CA SER A 146 16.07 -14.63 -10.42
C SER A 146 17.36 -13.81 -10.45
N GLU A 147 17.41 -12.70 -9.70
CA GLU A 147 18.59 -11.83 -9.68
C GLU A 147 19.82 -12.54 -9.07
N ALA A 148 19.64 -13.30 -7.98
CA ALA A 148 20.73 -14.09 -7.41
C ALA A 148 21.20 -15.19 -8.38
N GLN A 149 20.28 -15.81 -9.13
CA GLN A 149 20.61 -16.79 -10.16
C GLN A 149 21.38 -16.16 -11.32
N ASP A 150 20.95 -14.99 -11.81
CA ASP A 150 21.60 -14.26 -12.89
C ASP A 150 23.02 -13.80 -12.51
N LYS A 151 23.20 -13.35 -11.26
CA LYS A 151 24.52 -13.04 -10.69
C LYS A 151 25.38 -14.31 -10.58
N GLY A 152 24.80 -15.42 -10.13
CA GLY A 152 25.48 -16.72 -10.08
C GLY A 152 25.98 -17.19 -11.45
N ILE A 153 25.15 -17.05 -12.50
CA ILE A 153 25.54 -17.36 -13.89
C ILE A 153 26.67 -16.44 -14.35
N SER A 154 26.61 -15.15 -14.02
CA SER A 154 27.64 -14.18 -14.35
C SER A 154 28.97 -14.49 -13.68
N ILE A 155 28.95 -14.88 -12.40
CA ILE A 155 30.14 -15.31 -11.65
C ILE A 155 30.80 -16.53 -12.31
N ILE A 156 30.02 -17.51 -12.76
CA ILE A 156 30.55 -18.70 -13.45
C ILE A 156 31.28 -18.30 -14.75
N ARG A 157 30.71 -17.37 -15.53
CA ARG A 157 31.34 -16.85 -16.76
C ARG A 157 32.66 -16.14 -16.46
N LEU A 158 32.66 -15.23 -15.50
CA LEU A 158 33.87 -14.50 -15.11
C LEU A 158 34.97 -15.43 -14.57
N ARG A 159 34.60 -16.51 -13.88
CA ARG A 159 35.58 -17.53 -13.45
C ARG A 159 36.21 -18.28 -14.62
N ALA A 160 35.45 -18.54 -15.69
CA ALA A 160 36.00 -19.13 -16.91
C ALA A 160 36.94 -18.13 -17.62
N ASP A 161 36.55 -16.85 -17.70
CA ASP A 161 37.39 -15.79 -18.28
C ASP A 161 38.66 -15.56 -17.46
N LEU A 162 38.56 -15.66 -16.13
CA LEU A 162 39.71 -15.59 -15.22
C LEU A 162 40.70 -16.73 -15.51
N GLN A 163 40.19 -17.95 -15.70
CA GLN A 163 41.03 -19.10 -16.05
C GLN A 163 41.72 -18.88 -17.41
N ASN A 164 40.99 -18.40 -18.41
CA ASN A 164 41.55 -18.08 -19.73
C ASN A 164 42.63 -16.99 -19.66
N ALA A 165 42.45 -15.97 -18.82
CA ALA A 165 43.45 -14.90 -18.63
C ALA A 165 44.73 -15.42 -17.95
N ILE A 166 44.58 -16.35 -16.99
CA ILE A 166 45.71 -17.03 -16.35
C ILE A 166 46.48 -17.88 -17.37
N ASP A 167 45.75 -18.68 -18.17
CA ASP A 167 46.34 -19.53 -19.20
C ASP A 167 47.01 -18.70 -20.32
N GLY A 168 46.51 -17.50 -20.58
CA GLY A 168 47.08 -16.50 -21.49
C GLY A 168 48.16 -15.61 -20.88
N GLU A 169 48.58 -15.84 -19.64
CA GLU A 169 49.59 -15.06 -18.88
C GLU A 169 49.25 -13.56 -18.70
N ASP A 170 47.98 -13.16 -18.85
CA ASP A 170 47.52 -11.79 -18.62
C ASP A 170 47.06 -11.61 -17.17
N TYR A 171 48.04 -11.40 -16.29
CA TYR A 171 47.80 -11.18 -14.87
C TYR A 171 47.08 -9.86 -14.57
N GLY A 172 47.16 -8.87 -15.46
CA GLY A 172 46.51 -7.58 -15.30
C GLY A 172 44.99 -7.69 -15.44
N LEU A 173 44.53 -8.44 -16.44
CA LEU A 173 43.11 -8.78 -16.59
C LEU A 173 42.64 -9.73 -15.48
N ALA A 174 43.46 -10.73 -15.11
CA ALA A 174 43.10 -11.67 -14.05
C ALA A 174 42.83 -10.97 -12.70
N ALA A 175 43.61 -9.95 -12.34
CA ALA A 175 43.37 -9.18 -11.12
C ALA A 175 42.02 -8.46 -11.14
N LYS A 176 41.67 -7.80 -12.27
CA LYS A 176 40.38 -7.11 -12.42
C LYS A 176 39.21 -8.08 -12.34
N LEU A 177 39.29 -9.22 -13.04
CA LEU A 177 38.25 -10.25 -13.00
C LEU A 177 38.05 -10.80 -11.59
N ARG A 178 39.13 -10.97 -10.82
CA ARG A 178 39.04 -11.38 -9.41
C ARG A 178 38.32 -10.34 -8.54
N ASP A 179 38.62 -9.05 -8.73
CA ASP A 179 37.94 -7.97 -8.00
C ASP A 179 36.44 -7.92 -8.36
N GLU A 180 36.11 -8.08 -9.64
CA GLU A 180 34.73 -8.16 -10.13
C GLU A 180 33.98 -9.37 -9.57
N ILE A 181 34.61 -10.56 -9.56
CA ILE A 181 34.05 -11.76 -8.95
C ILE A 181 33.77 -11.51 -7.46
N SER A 182 34.74 -10.95 -6.73
CA SER A 182 34.60 -10.68 -5.29
C SER A 182 33.42 -9.72 -5.01
N LYS A 183 33.27 -8.68 -5.86
CA LYS A 183 32.15 -7.76 -5.79
C LYS A 183 30.81 -8.45 -6.07
N LEU A 184 30.71 -9.22 -7.15
CA LEU A 184 29.47 -9.92 -7.51
C LEU A 184 29.11 -11.03 -6.52
N GLU A 185 30.09 -11.70 -5.93
CA GLU A 185 29.87 -12.66 -4.85
C GLU A 185 29.27 -11.97 -3.62
N ALA A 186 29.81 -10.82 -3.21
CA ALA A 186 29.25 -10.05 -2.11
C ALA A 186 27.80 -9.61 -2.39
N GLU A 187 27.52 -9.13 -3.60
CA GLU A 187 26.17 -8.76 -4.02
C GLU A 187 25.23 -9.97 -4.10
N SER A 188 25.69 -11.12 -4.62
CA SER A 188 24.91 -12.35 -4.72
C SER A 188 24.56 -12.89 -3.33
N LEU A 189 25.52 -12.88 -2.39
CA LEU A 189 25.30 -13.26 -1.00
C LEU A 189 24.31 -12.34 -0.31
N ALA A 190 24.40 -11.02 -0.53
CA ALA A 190 23.44 -10.06 0.04
C ALA A 190 22.01 -10.31 -0.48
N VAL A 191 21.85 -10.52 -1.80
CA VAL A 191 20.53 -10.83 -2.40
C VAL A 191 19.99 -12.17 -1.90
N SER A 192 20.86 -13.19 -1.78
CA SER A 192 20.47 -14.51 -1.27
C SER A 192 20.07 -14.44 0.21
N ALA A 193 20.83 -13.72 1.04
CA ALA A 193 20.49 -13.51 2.45
C ALA A 193 19.15 -12.79 2.59
N LYS A 194 18.90 -11.74 1.78
CA LYS A 194 17.60 -11.05 1.73
C LYS A 194 16.49 -12.03 1.33
N ALA A 195 16.68 -12.85 0.29
CA ALA A 195 15.69 -13.84 -0.13
C ALA A 195 15.34 -14.85 0.98
N LEU A 196 16.35 -15.36 1.67
CA LEU A 196 16.17 -16.28 2.80
C LEU A 196 15.43 -15.61 3.97
N ALA A 197 15.70 -14.34 4.24
CA ALA A 197 14.96 -13.57 5.24
C ALA A 197 13.47 -13.44 4.87
N PHE A 198 13.13 -13.26 3.59
CA PHE A 198 11.74 -13.26 3.13
C PHE A 198 11.04 -14.61 3.32
N GLU A 199 11.74 -15.72 3.12
CA GLU A 199 11.16 -17.06 3.21
C GLU A 199 10.99 -17.52 4.68
N ASN A 200 11.94 -17.20 5.55
CA ASN A 200 12.01 -17.70 6.92
C ASN A 200 11.71 -16.63 7.98
N ALA A 201 10.99 -15.57 7.64
CA ALA A 201 10.66 -14.53 8.61
C ALA A 201 9.71 -15.06 9.70
N GLU A 202 10.24 -15.10 10.92
CA GLU A 202 9.46 -15.26 12.14
C GLU A 202 8.99 -13.88 12.60
N TYR A 203 7.70 -13.79 12.93
CA TYR A 203 7.05 -12.56 13.37
C TYR A 203 6.66 -12.72 14.83
N VAL A 204 7.08 -11.79 15.69
CA VAL A 204 6.71 -11.80 17.11
C VAL A 204 5.24 -11.42 17.28
N PHE A 205 4.75 -10.48 16.48
CA PHE A 205 3.38 -9.97 16.54
C PHE A 205 2.50 -10.51 15.41
N ARG A 206 1.20 -10.64 15.70
CA ARG A 206 0.18 -11.13 14.76
C ARG A 206 -0.60 -9.99 14.11
N LEU A 207 -1.21 -10.27 12.95
CA LEU A 207 -2.18 -9.35 12.33
C LEU A 207 -3.36 -9.11 13.26
N GLY A 208 -3.78 -7.85 13.38
CA GLY A 208 -4.88 -7.41 14.24
C GLY A 208 -4.54 -7.26 15.72
N GLN A 209 -3.31 -7.57 16.13
CA GLN A 209 -2.87 -7.37 17.51
C GLN A 209 -2.79 -5.88 17.85
N LYS A 210 -3.30 -5.51 19.03
CA LYS A 210 -3.05 -4.19 19.61
C LYS A 210 -1.66 -4.14 20.24
N LEU A 211 -0.91 -3.12 19.90
CA LEU A 211 0.46 -2.89 20.35
C LEU A 211 0.61 -1.46 20.87
N LYS A 212 1.70 -1.24 21.60
CA LYS A 212 2.13 0.08 22.04
C LYS A 212 3.55 0.35 21.56
N HIS A 213 3.80 1.54 21.07
CA HIS A 213 5.15 1.96 20.71
C HIS A 213 6.02 2.15 21.96
N LYS A 214 7.26 1.64 21.97
CA LYS A 214 8.17 1.66 23.12
C LYS A 214 8.64 3.06 23.52
N ALA A 215 9.07 3.87 22.54
CA ALA A 215 9.56 5.23 22.78
C ALA A 215 8.42 6.27 22.83
N PHE A 216 7.62 6.34 21.76
CA PHE A 216 6.52 7.30 21.62
C PHE A 216 5.26 6.99 22.44
N GLY A 217 5.05 5.74 22.84
CA GLY A 217 3.94 5.36 23.72
C GLY A 217 2.56 5.33 23.06
N TYR A 218 2.45 5.45 21.74
CA TYR A 218 1.16 5.43 21.06
C TYR A 218 0.57 4.04 20.92
N ARG A 219 -0.77 3.96 20.91
CA ARG A 219 -1.52 2.73 20.70
C ARG A 219 -1.65 2.49 19.20
N ALA A 220 -1.38 1.26 18.78
CA ALA A 220 -1.43 0.89 17.37
C ALA A 220 -2.00 -0.51 17.17
N VAL A 221 -2.42 -0.80 15.95
CA VAL A 221 -2.94 -2.10 15.51
C VAL A 221 -2.19 -2.56 14.28
N VAL A 222 -1.73 -3.81 14.29
CA VAL A 222 -1.03 -4.39 13.15
C VAL A 222 -1.99 -4.64 12.00
N CYS A 223 -1.78 -4.00 10.85
CA CYS A 223 -2.53 -4.26 9.62
C CYS A 223 -1.69 -4.90 8.51
N GLY A 224 -0.36 -4.81 8.59
CA GLY A 224 0.54 -5.42 7.64
C GLY A 224 1.89 -5.76 8.26
N MET A 225 2.63 -6.64 7.59
CA MET A 225 3.92 -7.12 8.04
C MET A 225 4.83 -7.39 6.86
N ASP A 226 6.06 -6.93 6.96
CA ASP A 226 7.13 -7.14 5.99
C ASP A 226 8.30 -7.82 6.71
N PRO A 227 8.96 -8.82 6.08
CA PRO A 227 10.03 -9.58 6.73
C PRO A 227 11.33 -8.79 6.88
N VAL A 228 11.53 -7.78 6.02
CA VAL A 228 12.65 -6.84 6.03
C VAL A 228 12.12 -5.45 5.67
N CYS A 229 12.91 -4.42 5.91
CA CYS A 229 12.53 -3.06 5.53
C CYS A 229 12.32 -2.94 4.02
N CYS A 230 11.13 -2.52 3.61
CA CYS A 230 10.75 -2.30 2.21
C CYS A 230 10.74 -0.81 1.81
N GLU A 231 11.22 0.06 2.69
CA GLU A 231 11.19 1.51 2.51
C GLU A 231 12.41 2.10 1.80
N SER A 232 12.26 3.35 1.35
CA SER A 232 13.35 4.11 0.74
C SER A 232 14.52 4.34 1.69
N SER A 233 15.74 4.46 1.17
CA SER A 233 16.92 4.80 1.99
C SER A 233 16.76 6.14 2.72
N SER A 234 16.14 7.13 2.07
CA SER A 234 15.81 8.41 2.71
C SER A 234 14.87 8.27 3.91
N TRP A 235 13.91 7.35 3.84
CA TRP A 235 13.04 7.08 4.98
C TRP A 235 13.80 6.34 6.08
N MET A 236 14.63 5.35 5.72
CA MET A 236 15.45 4.61 6.70
C MET A 236 16.41 5.53 7.47
N GLU A 237 16.98 6.54 6.80
CA GLU A 237 17.81 7.58 7.44
C GLU A 237 16.98 8.44 8.40
N ALA A 238 15.78 8.89 7.98
CA ALA A 238 14.90 9.72 8.80
C ALA A 238 14.33 8.98 10.02
N ALA A 239 14.03 7.69 9.88
CA ALA A 239 13.56 6.80 10.95
C ALA A 239 14.73 6.20 11.76
N GLU A 240 15.98 6.57 11.44
CA GLU A 240 17.21 6.12 12.11
C GLU A 240 17.35 4.58 12.21
N VAL A 241 16.90 3.86 11.18
CA VAL A 241 16.84 2.39 11.16
C VAL A 241 18.21 1.75 11.43
N GLU A 242 19.29 2.37 10.97
CA GLU A 242 20.66 1.88 11.17
C GLU A 242 21.13 1.89 12.63
N LYS A 243 20.53 2.72 13.49
CA LYS A 243 20.87 2.76 14.92
C LYS A 243 20.19 1.65 15.73
N LEU A 244 19.24 0.94 15.13
CA LEU A 244 18.53 -0.18 15.76
C LEU A 244 19.45 -1.40 15.86
N PRO A 245 19.30 -2.24 16.90
CA PRO A 245 20.20 -3.36 17.13
C PRO A 245 20.19 -4.39 15.99
N ARG A 246 19.04 -4.58 15.32
CA ARG A 246 18.89 -5.47 14.15
C ARG A 246 18.88 -4.76 12.79
N GLY A 247 18.94 -3.42 12.80
CA GLY A 247 18.91 -2.61 11.57
C GLY A 247 17.68 -2.87 10.70
N SER A 248 17.88 -2.92 9.39
CA SER A 248 16.85 -3.16 8.36
C SER A 248 16.52 -4.64 8.12
N ASN A 249 17.28 -5.57 8.72
CA ASN A 249 17.14 -7.02 8.54
C ASN A 249 16.13 -7.67 9.50
N GLN A 250 15.38 -6.86 10.25
CA GLN A 250 14.29 -7.31 11.10
C GLN A 250 12.94 -7.17 10.40
N PRO A 251 11.89 -7.85 10.89
CA PRO A 251 10.53 -7.59 10.46
C PRO A 251 10.10 -6.16 10.76
N PHE A 252 9.36 -5.58 9.82
CA PHE A 252 8.70 -4.28 9.97
C PHE A 252 7.20 -4.48 9.90
N TYR A 253 6.48 -3.66 10.65
CA TYR A 253 5.03 -3.73 10.74
C TYR A 253 4.41 -2.45 10.21
N GLN A 254 3.38 -2.62 9.40
CA GLN A 254 2.47 -1.54 9.03
C GLN A 254 1.39 -1.50 10.11
N VAL A 255 1.31 -0.38 10.84
CA VAL A 255 0.41 -0.25 11.97
C VAL A 255 -0.51 0.96 11.78
N LEU A 256 -1.78 0.77 12.17
CA LEU A 256 -2.74 1.85 12.29
C LEU A 256 -2.61 2.45 13.68
N VAL A 257 -2.47 3.76 13.79
CA VAL A 257 -2.31 4.46 15.06
C VAL A 257 -3.67 4.98 15.53
N ASP A 258 -3.93 4.90 16.84
CA ASP A 258 -5.18 5.42 17.41
C ASP A 258 -5.21 6.95 17.31
N VAL A 259 -6.24 7.47 16.62
CA VAL A 259 -6.43 8.91 16.38
C VAL A 259 -6.54 9.70 17.69
N ARG A 260 -7.00 9.05 18.76
CA ARG A 260 -7.06 9.66 20.11
C ARG A 260 -5.69 9.94 20.69
N THR A 261 -4.70 9.13 20.36
CA THR A 261 -3.35 9.25 20.91
C THR A 261 -2.51 10.22 20.08
N HIS A 262 -2.53 10.04 18.75
CA HIS A 262 -1.90 10.97 17.81
C HIS A 262 -2.80 11.20 16.60
N PRO A 263 -3.43 12.38 16.47
CA PRO A 263 -4.34 12.66 15.37
C PRO A 263 -3.63 12.88 14.02
N ASP A 264 -2.35 13.24 14.04
CA ASP A 264 -1.59 13.59 12.83
C ASP A 264 -0.94 12.36 12.15
N LEU A 265 -0.83 11.24 12.88
CA LEU A 265 -0.25 9.99 12.41
C LEU A 265 -1.33 8.93 12.35
N LEU A 266 -1.77 8.57 11.14
CA LEU A 266 -2.79 7.53 10.94
C LEU A 266 -2.16 6.15 10.69
N VAL A 267 -1.13 6.13 9.85
CA VAL A 267 -0.40 4.91 9.46
C VAL A 267 1.07 5.14 9.76
N ALA A 268 1.66 4.20 10.48
CA ALA A 268 3.09 4.20 10.79
C ALA A 268 3.73 2.90 10.27
N TYR A 269 5.00 2.99 9.88
CA TYR A 269 5.82 1.84 9.53
C TYR A 269 6.92 1.70 10.56
N VAL A 270 6.87 0.60 11.32
CA VAL A 270 7.59 0.51 12.60
C VAL A 270 8.38 -0.80 12.65
N PRO A 271 9.66 -0.77 13.06
CA PRO A 271 10.44 -1.98 13.28
C PRO A 271 9.89 -2.78 14.47
N GLU A 272 10.04 -4.11 14.43
CA GLU A 272 9.63 -5.03 15.50
C GLU A 272 10.18 -4.62 16.88
N ASP A 273 11.45 -4.20 16.95
CA ASP A 273 12.12 -3.81 18.19
C ASP A 273 11.48 -2.60 18.92
N ASN A 274 10.75 -1.76 18.17
CA ASN A 274 10.09 -0.56 18.70
C ASN A 274 8.68 -0.84 19.21
N LEU A 275 8.14 -2.03 18.99
CA LEU A 275 6.79 -2.40 19.36
C LEU A 275 6.79 -3.24 20.64
N LEU A 276 5.77 -3.03 21.47
CA LEU A 276 5.54 -3.80 22.68
C LEU A 276 4.10 -4.29 22.72
N ALA A 277 3.92 -5.58 23.02
CA ALA A 277 2.61 -6.12 23.35
C ALA A 277 2.19 -5.63 24.75
N PRO A 278 0.92 -5.22 24.93
CA PRO A 278 0.43 -4.84 26.26
C PRO A 278 0.40 -6.07 27.19
N GLU A 279 0.81 -5.90 28.44
CA GLU A 279 0.82 -6.98 29.45
C GLU A 279 -0.59 -7.51 29.78
N LYS A 280 -1.61 -6.66 29.58
CA LYS A 280 -3.02 -6.99 29.82
C LYS A 280 -3.83 -6.77 28.54
N PRO A 281 -4.88 -7.57 28.32
CA PRO A 281 -5.77 -7.39 27.18
C PRO A 281 -6.38 -5.98 27.20
N ASP A 282 -6.02 -5.19 26.20
CA ASP A 282 -6.51 -3.83 26.05
C ASP A 282 -7.90 -3.84 25.36
N LYS A 283 -8.94 -3.76 26.19
CA LYS A 283 -10.33 -3.67 25.76
C LYS A 283 -10.80 -2.23 25.55
N GLU A 284 -9.91 -1.24 25.67
CA GLU A 284 -10.28 0.14 25.45
C GLU A 284 -10.63 0.37 23.98
N ARG A 285 -11.53 1.34 23.78
CA ARG A 285 -11.96 1.79 22.46
C ARG A 285 -10.75 2.27 21.66
N PHE A 286 -10.71 1.88 20.40
CA PHE A 286 -9.69 2.29 19.45
C PHE A 286 -10.40 2.96 18.28
N ASP A 287 -10.06 4.21 17.99
CA ASP A 287 -10.71 4.97 16.93
C ASP A 287 -9.72 5.20 15.77
N HIS A 288 -10.03 4.61 14.62
CA HIS A 288 -9.30 4.85 13.38
C HIS A 288 -10.20 4.60 12.15
N PRO A 289 -10.15 5.45 11.10
CA PRO A 289 -11.07 5.37 9.96
C PRO A 289 -10.98 4.05 9.19
N TYR A 290 -9.81 3.41 9.18
CA TYR A 290 -9.57 2.18 8.40
C TYR A 290 -9.99 0.90 9.14
N ILE A 291 -10.33 0.97 10.43
CA ILE A 291 -10.63 -0.24 11.22
C ILE A 291 -11.85 -0.98 10.68
N SER A 292 -12.92 -0.26 10.36
CA SER A 292 -14.17 -0.86 9.87
C SER A 292 -14.02 -1.60 8.54
N PHE A 293 -12.95 -1.31 7.79
CA PHE A 293 -12.69 -1.91 6.49
C PHE A 293 -11.73 -3.10 6.57
N LEU A 294 -10.75 -3.05 7.48
CA LEU A 294 -9.70 -4.07 7.59
C LEU A 294 -10.02 -5.18 8.61
N PHE A 295 -10.96 -4.93 9.52
CA PHE A 295 -11.28 -5.87 10.61
C PHE A 295 -12.79 -6.08 10.74
N TYR A 296 -13.19 -7.31 11.06
CA TYR A 296 -14.61 -7.64 11.32
C TYR A 296 -15.09 -7.14 12.67
N GLY A 297 -14.18 -6.95 13.63
CA GLY A 297 -14.49 -6.58 15.01
C GLY A 297 -13.32 -6.91 15.93
N ALA A 298 -13.57 -6.89 17.24
CA ALA A 298 -12.59 -7.29 18.26
C ALA A 298 -12.96 -8.64 18.89
N ASP A 299 -11.95 -9.43 19.23
CA ASP A 299 -12.02 -10.69 19.96
C ASP A 299 -12.35 -10.47 21.45
N THR A 300 -12.58 -11.56 22.18
CA THR A 300 -12.76 -11.56 23.65
C THR A 300 -11.54 -11.00 24.39
N ALA A 301 -10.35 -11.16 23.81
CA ALA A 301 -9.09 -10.59 24.29
C ALA A 301 -8.92 -9.10 23.96
N GLY A 302 -9.77 -8.51 23.12
CA GLY A 302 -9.70 -7.10 22.72
C GLY A 302 -8.85 -6.81 21.48
N ASP A 303 -8.16 -7.80 20.93
CA ASP A 303 -7.47 -7.70 19.63
C ASP A 303 -8.46 -7.73 18.46
N PHE A 304 -8.06 -7.22 17.30
CA PHE A 304 -8.94 -7.16 16.13
C PHE A 304 -8.86 -8.41 15.26
N ILE A 305 -10.01 -8.81 14.69
CA ILE A 305 -10.14 -9.95 13.78
C ILE A 305 -9.94 -9.45 12.35
N PRO A 306 -8.83 -9.79 11.66
CA PRO A 306 -8.58 -9.33 10.30
C PRO A 306 -9.54 -9.98 9.29
N ILE A 307 -9.93 -9.22 8.27
CA ILE A 307 -10.72 -9.76 7.15
C ILE A 307 -9.99 -10.88 6.41
N GLN A 308 -10.73 -11.75 5.74
CA GLN A 308 -10.15 -12.89 5.01
C GLN A 308 -9.10 -12.45 3.98
N GLN A 309 -9.39 -11.42 3.19
CA GLN A 309 -8.50 -10.94 2.14
C GLN A 309 -7.16 -10.43 2.70
N LEU A 310 -7.19 -9.81 3.89
CA LEU A 310 -5.98 -9.32 4.54
C LEU A 310 -5.12 -10.48 5.06
N ARG A 311 -5.76 -11.54 5.56
CA ARG A 311 -5.08 -12.77 5.97
C ARG A 311 -4.45 -13.51 4.80
N GLU A 312 -5.15 -13.58 3.68
CA GLU A 312 -4.66 -14.17 2.43
C GLU A 312 -3.46 -13.40 1.87
N LYS A 313 -3.50 -12.05 1.89
CA LYS A 313 -2.39 -11.18 1.45
C LYS A 313 -1.05 -11.53 2.15
N TYR A 314 -1.09 -11.82 3.45
CA TYR A 314 0.09 -12.15 4.24
C TYR A 314 0.25 -13.65 4.54
N ASN A 315 -0.59 -14.50 3.94
CA ASN A 315 -0.63 -15.95 4.16
C ASN A 315 -0.63 -16.35 5.66
N LYS A 316 -1.46 -15.68 6.47
CA LYS A 316 -1.57 -15.96 7.91
C LYS A 316 -2.92 -16.60 8.25
N PRO A 317 -2.95 -17.65 9.09
CA PRO A 317 -4.21 -18.26 9.50
C PRO A 317 -5.04 -17.32 10.39
N ARG A 318 -6.32 -17.65 10.58
CA ARG A 318 -7.13 -16.97 11.59
C ARG A 318 -6.54 -17.31 12.96
N HIS A 319 -6.37 -16.30 13.81
CA HIS A 319 -6.12 -16.56 15.22
C HIS A 319 -7.43 -16.90 15.92
N GLU A 320 -7.45 -18.01 16.65
CA GLU A 320 -8.56 -18.41 17.50
C GLU A 320 -8.12 -18.26 18.95
N VAL A 321 -8.91 -17.53 19.74
CA VAL A 321 -8.68 -17.43 21.18
C VAL A 321 -9.01 -18.78 21.81
N PRO A 322 -8.15 -19.34 22.69
CA PRO A 322 -8.47 -20.56 23.41
C PRO A 322 -9.83 -20.44 24.09
N PHE A 323 -10.70 -21.43 23.88
CA PHE A 323 -11.99 -21.52 24.55
C PHE A 323 -11.75 -22.01 25.98
N ASP A 324 -11.87 -21.13 26.97
CA ASP A 324 -11.87 -21.55 28.37
C ASP A 324 -13.24 -22.18 28.68
N SER A 325 -13.27 -23.51 28.78
CA SER A 325 -14.47 -24.29 29.11
C SER A 325 -14.92 -24.14 30.58
N GLN A 326 -14.48 -23.10 31.29
CA GLN A 326 -14.78 -22.89 32.71
C GLN A 326 -16.03 -22.03 32.96
N ASP A 327 -16.65 -21.49 31.91
CA ASP A 327 -17.87 -20.67 32.02
C ASP A 327 -19.18 -21.50 31.86
N GLU A 328 -19.09 -22.83 31.76
CA GLU A 328 -20.24 -23.74 31.80
C GLU A 328 -20.30 -24.48 33.15
N ASP A 329 -20.71 -23.79 34.22
CA ASP A 329 -21.16 -24.42 35.48
C ASP A 329 -22.27 -23.59 36.17
#